data_AF-R6I690-F1
#
_entry.id   AF-R6I690-F1
#
_cell.length_a   1.000
_cell.length_b   1.000
_cell.length_c   1.000
_cell.angle_alpha   90.00
_cell.angle_beta   90.00
_cell.angle_gamma   90.00
#
_symmetry.space_group_name_H-M   'P 1'
#
loop_
_entity.id
_entity.type
_entity.pdbx_description
1 polymer ?
#
loop_
_entity_poly.entity_id
_entity_poly.type
_entity_poly.pdbx_seq_one_letter_code
_entity_poly.pdbx_strand_id
1 'polypeptide(L)'
;MKKQSGFTLIELVVAMAVLGLIMGAMVHLFGSSVTSLHVGARQEVVYEEARLLMNELKTTLRYAAKDSIDPEQPTVSTSKFSYKCNLWDRHMDIAQGTNKEYKVTVEWKDDTKKQLQVTREDITDGSKKITVFPNDSNNSIFEGKFPVTSETLTLNDGNTVIMYKIALPLQYEFNGQMKTQTLETKVVPSKDEVTETPEEKMLKEYTSLVSIWHKLKNGEVLTSSERNSLDDFKKFFGTSNDSLWQLGNNDKIREYLLSEKYGGAWFSVNINGKTVYMNPYGYGDTNVPITVDNVFLIGYTDPDKTTGWNVNYVYNPENKKWYHLIKNSGVSVSLPFNKVKDLISGSGWEIVGRS
;
A
#
# COMPACT_ATOMS: atom_id res chain seq x y z
N MET A 1 -21.05 -90.25 6.69
CA MET A 1 -20.99 -89.15 7.68
C MET A 1 -19.55 -89.00 8.13
N LYS A 2 -18.87 -87.89 7.81
CA LYS A 2 -17.48 -87.65 8.28
C LYS A 2 -17.51 -87.33 9.78
N LYS A 3 -16.73 -88.05 10.59
CA LYS A 3 -16.51 -87.76 12.01
C LYS A 3 -15.87 -86.38 12.13
N GLN A 4 -16.57 -85.42 12.74
CA GLN A 4 -15.96 -84.19 13.23
C GLN A 4 -15.23 -84.54 14.53
N SER A 5 -13.89 -84.43 14.54
CA SER A 5 -13.11 -84.50 15.77
C SER A 5 -13.33 -83.22 16.57
N GLY A 6 -13.86 -83.33 17.79
CA GLY A 6 -13.96 -82.21 18.72
C GLY A 6 -12.56 -81.73 19.14
N PHE A 7 -12.43 -80.43 19.37
CA PHE A 7 -11.22 -79.78 19.88
C PHE A 7 -10.89 -80.29 21.30
N THR A 8 -9.61 -80.56 21.55
CA THR A 8 -9.11 -80.92 22.89
C THR A 8 -8.92 -79.68 23.77
N LEU A 9 -9.00 -79.85 25.10
CA LEU A 9 -8.81 -78.75 26.06
C LEU A 9 -7.42 -78.09 25.91
N ILE A 10 -6.40 -78.88 25.57
CA ILE A 10 -5.04 -78.40 25.35
C ILE A 10 -4.95 -77.52 24.10
N GLU A 11 -5.59 -77.91 23.00
CA GLU A 11 -5.64 -77.09 21.79
C GLU A 11 -6.35 -75.75 22.04
N LEU A 12 -7.38 -75.73 22.90
CA LEU A 12 -8.08 -74.50 23.27
C LEU A 12 -7.20 -73.55 24.08
N VAL A 13 -6.46 -74.07 25.08
CA VAL A 13 -5.54 -73.27 25.89
C VAL A 13 -4.40 -72.72 25.05
N VAL A 14 -3.84 -73.53 24.14
CA VAL A 14 -2.79 -73.08 23.21
C VAL A 14 -3.32 -72.00 22.27
N ALA A 15 -4.53 -72.17 21.71
CA ALA A 15 -5.15 -71.16 20.86
C ALA A 15 -5.38 -69.83 21.60
N MET A 16 -5.84 -69.86 22.85
CA MET A 16 -6.03 -68.66 23.67
C MET A 16 -4.70 -67.96 24.01
N ALA A 17 -3.64 -68.73 24.30
CA ALA A 17 -2.32 -68.16 24.56
C ALA A 17 -1.74 -67.47 23.32
N VAL A 18 -1.88 -68.08 22.14
CA VAL A 18 -1.45 -67.50 20.86
C VAL A 18 -2.26 -66.25 20.53
N LEU A 19 -3.58 -66.27 20.72
CA LEU A 19 -4.45 -65.10 20.55
C LEU A 19 -4.08 -63.96 21.49
N GLY A 20 -3.75 -64.25 22.75
CA GLY A 20 -3.30 -63.26 23.72
C GLY A 20 -1.99 -62.59 23.30
N LEU A 21 -1.03 -63.35 22.80
CA LEU A 21 0.25 -62.83 22.27
C LEU A 21 0.04 -61.96 21.02
N ILE A 22 -0.81 -62.41 20.10
CA ILE A 22 -1.14 -61.66 18.88
C ILE A 22 -1.86 -60.35 19.24
N MET A 23 -2.87 -60.40 20.11
CA MET A 23 -3.58 -59.20 20.57
C MET A 23 -2.66 -58.24 21.33
N GLY A 24 -1.77 -58.74 22.19
CA GLY A 24 -0.78 -57.91 22.88
C GLY A 24 0.15 -57.18 21.92
N ALA A 25 0.64 -57.87 20.89
CA ALA A 25 1.47 -57.27 19.84
C ALA A 25 0.70 -56.24 19.00
N MET A 26 -0.56 -56.53 18.65
CA MET A 26 -1.43 -55.58 17.96
C MET A 26 -1.69 -54.34 18.80
N VAL A 27 -2.00 -54.47 20.09
CA VAL A 27 -2.23 -53.31 20.99
C VAL A 27 -0.98 -52.44 21.09
N HIS A 28 0.22 -53.01 21.10
CA HIS A 28 1.46 -52.23 21.06
C HIS A 28 1.65 -51.50 19.72
N LEU A 29 1.43 -52.17 18.58
CA LEU A 29 1.57 -51.60 17.24
C LEU A 29 0.53 -50.51 16.93
N PHE A 30 -0.72 -50.73 17.36
CA PHE A 30 -1.79 -49.74 17.20
C PHE A 30 -1.71 -48.66 18.28
N GLY A 31 -1.30 -48.98 19.51
CA GLY A 31 -1.09 -48.00 20.58
C GLY A 31 0.01 -47.00 20.24
N SER A 32 1.14 -47.46 19.68
CA SER A 32 2.20 -46.57 19.20
C SER A 32 1.76 -45.69 18.01
N SER A 33 0.92 -46.23 17.13
CA SER A 33 0.31 -45.49 16.01
C SER A 33 -0.73 -44.45 16.45
N VAL A 34 -1.40 -44.64 17.60
CA VAL A 34 -2.33 -43.64 18.17
C VAL A 34 -1.57 -42.57 18.95
N THR A 35 -0.43 -42.90 19.56
CA THR A 35 0.45 -41.87 20.13
C THR A 35 1.06 -40.97 19.06
N SER A 36 1.44 -41.47 17.87
CA SER A 36 1.89 -40.60 16.76
C SER A 36 0.78 -39.72 16.18
N LEU A 37 -0.50 -40.07 16.38
CA LEU A 37 -1.63 -39.18 16.10
C LEU A 37 -1.77 -38.04 17.14
N HIS A 38 -1.10 -38.13 18.30
CA HIS A 38 -1.10 -37.11 19.36
C HIS A 38 0.15 -36.21 19.36
N VAL A 39 1.15 -36.44 18.50
CA VAL A 39 2.40 -35.66 18.47
C VAL A 39 2.39 -34.60 17.35
N GLY A 40 1.36 -33.74 17.32
CA GLY A 40 1.30 -32.62 16.38
C GLY A 40 1.23 -33.01 14.90
N ALA A 41 0.85 -32.06 14.04
CA ALA A 41 0.71 -32.34 12.62
C ALA A 41 2.08 -32.61 11.95
N ARG A 42 2.07 -33.45 10.89
CA ARG A 42 3.23 -33.77 10.05
C ARG A 42 3.86 -32.49 9.49
N GLN A 43 5.19 -32.47 9.35
CA GLN A 43 5.95 -31.33 8.82
C GLN A 43 5.27 -30.60 7.66
N GLU A 44 4.85 -31.35 6.64
CA GLU A 44 4.25 -30.80 5.42
C GLU A 44 3.02 -29.93 5.71
N VAL A 45 2.16 -30.37 6.62
CA VAL A 45 0.91 -29.68 6.98
C VAL A 45 1.21 -28.37 7.71
N VAL A 46 2.02 -28.43 8.77
CA VAL A 46 2.34 -27.23 9.58
C VAL A 46 3.11 -26.20 8.76
N TYR A 47 4.02 -26.66 7.90
CA TYR A 47 4.79 -25.80 7.02
C TYR A 47 3.90 -25.15 5.95
N GLU A 48 2.97 -25.89 5.35
CA GLU A 48 2.03 -25.35 4.38
C GLU A 48 1.10 -24.30 5.00
N GLU A 49 0.55 -24.57 6.19
CA GLU A 49 -0.25 -23.59 6.96
C GLU A 49 0.52 -22.28 7.17
N ALA A 50 1.77 -22.38 7.65
CA ALA A 50 2.62 -21.22 7.89
C ALA A 50 2.92 -20.47 6.60
N ARG A 51 3.19 -21.19 5.51
CA ARG A 51 3.48 -20.60 4.19
C ARG A 51 2.27 -19.87 3.62
N LEU A 52 1.07 -20.44 3.74
CA LEU A 52 -0.17 -19.83 3.28
C LEU A 52 -0.46 -18.54 4.06
N LEU A 53 -0.37 -18.58 5.40
CA LEU A 53 -0.55 -17.39 6.22
C LEU A 53 0.52 -16.33 5.91
N MET A 54 1.79 -16.74 5.82
CA MET A 54 2.90 -15.84 5.49
C MET A 54 2.66 -15.12 4.16
N ASN A 55 2.23 -15.85 3.13
CA ASN A 55 1.94 -15.28 1.82
C ASN A 55 0.74 -14.32 1.87
N GLU A 56 -0.31 -14.67 2.62
CA GLU A 56 -1.48 -13.79 2.80
C GLU A 56 -1.08 -12.48 3.48
N LEU A 57 -0.38 -12.53 4.61
CA LEU A 57 0.09 -11.34 5.33
C LEU A 57 1.09 -10.53 4.51
N LYS A 58 2.06 -11.17 3.86
CA LYS A 58 3.04 -10.47 3.02
C LYS A 58 2.39 -9.75 1.85
N THR A 59 1.40 -10.36 1.22
CA THR A 59 0.75 -9.80 0.03
C THR A 59 -0.20 -8.67 0.41
N THR A 60 -1.05 -8.88 1.40
CA THR A 60 -1.99 -7.84 1.87
C THR A 60 -1.25 -6.65 2.47
N LEU A 61 -0.22 -6.88 3.28
CA LEU A 61 0.59 -5.81 3.87
C LEU A 61 1.44 -5.06 2.83
N ARG A 62 1.85 -5.74 1.74
CA ARG A 62 2.49 -5.07 0.60
C ARG A 62 1.56 -4.05 -0.05
N TYR A 63 0.25 -4.25 -0.05
CA TYR A 63 -0.71 -3.30 -0.65
C TYR A 63 -1.49 -2.52 0.41
N ALA A 64 -0.96 -2.45 1.64
CA ALA A 64 -1.61 -1.73 2.72
C ALA A 64 -1.49 -0.21 2.50
N ALA A 65 -2.60 0.51 2.71
CA ALA A 65 -2.62 1.96 2.77
C ALA A 65 -1.85 2.40 4.02
N LYS A 66 -0.84 3.25 3.86
CA LYS A 66 0.11 3.57 4.94
C LYS A 66 -0.56 4.12 6.20
N ASP A 67 -1.55 4.99 6.02
CA ASP A 67 -2.31 5.66 7.07
C ASP A 67 -3.32 4.74 7.79
N SER A 68 -3.57 3.55 7.25
CA SER A 68 -4.50 2.57 7.83
C SER A 68 -3.84 1.59 8.78
N ILE A 69 -2.51 1.57 8.87
CA ILE A 69 -1.75 0.59 9.66
C ILE A 69 -1.74 0.99 11.13
N ASP A 70 -2.27 0.11 11.98
CA ASP A 70 -2.39 0.32 13.43
C ASP A 70 -1.98 -0.93 14.23
N PRO A 71 -1.00 -0.83 15.15
CA PRO A 71 -0.09 0.31 15.31
C PRO A 71 0.85 0.45 14.11
N GLU A 72 1.26 1.69 13.79
CA GLU A 72 2.23 1.96 12.71
C GLU A 72 3.59 1.26 12.98
N GLN A 73 3.95 1.11 14.25
CA GLN A 73 5.17 0.43 14.68
C GLN A 73 4.87 -0.73 15.64
N PRO A 74 4.45 -1.89 15.13
CA PRO A 74 4.22 -3.06 15.98
C PRO A 74 5.54 -3.57 16.56
N THR A 75 5.45 -4.08 17.78
CA THR A 75 6.56 -4.63 18.56
C THR A 75 6.19 -6.03 19.05
N VAL A 76 7.13 -6.74 19.67
CA VAL A 76 6.86 -8.06 20.25
C VAL A 76 5.80 -8.05 21.36
N SER A 77 5.50 -6.89 21.95
CA SER A 77 4.44 -6.73 22.95
C SER A 77 3.06 -6.36 22.36
N THR A 78 2.97 -6.13 21.05
CA THR A 78 1.71 -5.84 20.38
C THR A 78 0.72 -7.02 20.57
N SER A 79 -0.55 -6.71 20.80
CA SER A 79 -1.61 -7.73 20.92
C SER A 79 -2.47 -7.82 19.67
N LYS A 80 -2.56 -6.72 18.92
CA LYS A 80 -3.39 -6.55 17.75
C LYS A 80 -2.69 -5.64 16.74
N PHE A 81 -2.75 -6.04 15.48
CA PHE A 81 -2.21 -5.32 14.35
C PHE A 81 -3.23 -5.34 13.21
N SER A 82 -3.58 -4.19 12.66
CA SER A 82 -4.59 -4.08 11.62
C SER A 82 -4.19 -3.10 10.53
N TYR A 83 -4.68 -3.33 9.33
CA TYR A 83 -4.43 -2.47 8.17
C TYR A 83 -5.50 -2.67 7.10
N LYS A 84 -5.67 -1.67 6.24
CA LYS A 84 -6.51 -1.75 5.05
C LYS A 84 -5.65 -1.88 3.80
N CYS A 85 -6.08 -2.67 2.83
CA CYS A 85 -5.38 -2.85 1.56
C CYS A 85 -6.35 -2.96 0.38
N ASN A 86 -5.90 -2.53 -0.81
CA ASN A 86 -6.62 -2.76 -2.06
C ASN A 86 -5.96 -3.91 -2.82
N LEU A 87 -6.73 -4.96 -3.11
CA LEU A 87 -6.25 -6.09 -3.89
C LEU A 87 -7.02 -6.19 -5.20
N TRP A 88 -6.30 -6.38 -6.29
CA TRP A 88 -6.88 -6.60 -7.61
C TRP A 88 -7.49 -8.00 -7.70
N ASP A 89 -8.81 -8.10 -7.87
CA ASP A 89 -9.54 -9.36 -7.94
C ASP A 89 -9.37 -10.04 -9.31
N ARG A 90 -8.17 -10.58 -9.60
CA ARG A 90 -7.93 -11.46 -10.78
C ARG A 90 -7.80 -12.94 -10.43
N HIS A 91 -8.09 -13.35 -9.20
CA HIS A 91 -7.89 -14.74 -8.77
C HIS A 91 -9.18 -15.49 -8.44
N MET A 92 -10.38 -14.93 -8.72
CA MET A 92 -11.63 -15.65 -8.43
C MET A 92 -12.72 -15.64 -9.53
N ASP A 93 -12.65 -14.83 -10.60
CA ASP A 93 -13.52 -15.07 -11.77
C ASP A 93 -13.06 -14.31 -13.03
N ILE A 94 -13.32 -14.86 -14.22
CA ILE A 94 -12.95 -14.30 -15.55
C ILE A 94 -13.96 -13.21 -15.96
N ALA A 95 -14.24 -12.27 -15.07
CA ALA A 95 -14.99 -11.06 -15.36
C ALA A 95 -14.12 -9.83 -15.06
N GLN A 96 -14.49 -8.67 -15.58
CA GLN A 96 -13.75 -7.41 -15.43
C GLN A 96 -13.42 -7.14 -13.95
N GLY A 97 -12.22 -7.52 -13.53
CA GLY A 97 -11.80 -7.44 -12.14
C GLY A 97 -11.83 -5.99 -11.68
N THR A 98 -12.45 -5.75 -10.53
CA THR A 98 -12.37 -4.47 -9.82
C THR A 98 -11.41 -4.64 -8.64
N ASN A 99 -10.78 -3.55 -8.22
CA ASN A 99 -10.06 -3.55 -6.95
C ASN A 99 -11.07 -3.71 -5.81
N LYS A 100 -10.79 -4.63 -4.89
CA LYS A 100 -11.55 -4.80 -3.65
C LYS A 100 -10.75 -4.29 -2.48
N GLU A 101 -11.41 -3.54 -1.62
CA GLU A 101 -10.84 -3.03 -0.38
C GLU A 101 -11.05 -4.06 0.73
N TYR A 102 -9.97 -4.40 1.42
CA TYR A 102 -10.00 -5.34 2.54
C TYR A 102 -9.47 -4.69 3.81
N LYS A 103 -10.02 -5.07 4.96
CA LYS A 103 -9.45 -4.84 6.28
C LYS A 103 -8.87 -6.15 6.80
N VAL A 104 -7.57 -6.16 7.10
CA VAL A 104 -6.90 -7.29 7.74
C VAL A 104 -6.66 -6.97 9.21
N THR A 105 -7.00 -7.90 10.09
CA THR A 105 -6.73 -7.82 11.53
C THR A 105 -6.02 -9.08 11.98
N VAL A 106 -4.86 -8.92 12.60
CA VAL A 106 -4.04 -9.96 13.22
C VAL A 106 -4.06 -9.76 14.71
N GLU A 107 -4.51 -10.74 15.47
CA GLU A 107 -4.55 -10.68 16.93
C GLU A 107 -4.32 -12.07 17.53
N TRP A 108 -4.00 -12.12 18.83
CA TRP A 108 -4.02 -13.39 19.54
C TRP A 108 -5.45 -13.93 19.60
N LYS A 109 -5.62 -15.22 19.30
CA LYS A 109 -6.93 -15.89 19.39
C LYS A 109 -7.48 -15.89 20.82
N ASP A 110 -6.59 -16.02 21.80
CA ASP A 110 -6.90 -16.07 23.22
C ASP A 110 -5.70 -15.63 24.07
N ASP A 111 -5.91 -15.54 25.38
CA ASP A 111 -4.91 -15.10 26.36
C ASP A 111 -3.72 -16.06 26.51
N THR A 112 -3.80 -17.29 25.99
CA THR A 112 -2.67 -18.23 26.01
C THR A 112 -1.55 -17.80 25.06
N LYS A 113 -1.86 -16.93 24.09
CA LYS A 113 -0.94 -16.43 23.06
C LYS A 113 -0.21 -17.55 22.31
N LYS A 114 -0.88 -18.70 22.15
CA LYS A 114 -0.39 -19.83 21.36
C LYS A 114 -0.88 -19.81 19.92
N GLN A 115 -1.97 -19.12 19.63
CA GLN A 115 -2.53 -19.07 18.28
C GLN A 115 -2.86 -17.64 17.89
N LEU A 116 -2.62 -17.32 16.63
CA LEU A 116 -3.07 -16.11 15.97
C LEU A 116 -4.44 -16.34 15.36
N GLN A 117 -5.25 -15.30 15.37
CA GLN A 117 -6.43 -15.17 14.54
C GLN A 117 -6.18 -14.04 13.54
N VAL A 118 -6.29 -14.36 12.25
CA VAL A 118 -6.20 -13.40 11.16
C VAL A 118 -7.54 -13.30 10.48
N THR A 119 -8.17 -12.14 10.60
CA THR A 119 -9.46 -11.84 9.96
C THR A 119 -9.22 -10.94 8.76
N ARG A 120 -9.64 -11.38 7.58
CA ARG A 120 -9.73 -10.57 6.36
C ARG A 120 -11.19 -10.28 6.07
N GLU A 121 -11.58 -9.02 6.16
CA GLU A 121 -12.93 -8.52 5.91
C GLU A 121 -12.95 -7.77 4.57
N ASP A 122 -13.81 -8.16 3.63
CA ASP A 122 -14.12 -7.36 2.44
C ASP A 122 -14.99 -6.18 2.88
N ILE A 123 -14.54 -4.96 2.62
CA ILE A 123 -15.23 -3.75 3.09
C ILE A 123 -16.50 -3.48 2.25
N THR A 124 -16.55 -4.00 1.03
CA THR A 124 -17.66 -3.74 0.09
C THR A 124 -18.90 -4.53 0.47
N ASP A 125 -18.75 -5.81 0.83
CA ASP A 125 -19.86 -6.72 1.14
C ASP A 125 -19.89 -7.22 2.60
N GLY A 126 -18.85 -6.94 3.39
CA GLY A 126 -18.74 -7.33 4.80
C GLY A 126 -18.36 -8.80 5.04
N SER A 127 -18.05 -9.56 3.98
CA SER A 127 -17.66 -10.97 4.09
C SER A 127 -16.33 -11.12 4.82
N LYS A 128 -16.21 -12.17 5.65
CA LYS A 128 -15.04 -12.41 6.51
C LYS A 128 -14.43 -13.78 6.24
N LYS A 129 -13.12 -13.79 6.01
CA LYS A 129 -12.29 -14.99 6.07
C LYS A 129 -11.49 -14.95 7.37
N ILE A 130 -11.66 -15.95 8.22
CA ILE A 130 -10.91 -16.10 9.47
C ILE A 130 -9.93 -17.26 9.30
N THR A 131 -8.65 -16.99 9.51
CA THR A 131 -7.56 -17.97 9.51
C THR A 131 -6.98 -18.06 10.93
N VAL A 132 -6.92 -19.26 11.50
CA VAL A 132 -6.28 -19.51 12.79
C VAL A 132 -4.92 -20.16 12.54
N PHE A 133 -3.87 -19.72 13.24
CA PHE A 133 -2.53 -20.26 13.05
C PHE A 133 -1.72 -20.38 14.35
N PRO A 134 -0.98 -21.50 14.55
CA PRO A 134 -1.16 -22.77 13.84
C PRO A 134 -2.58 -23.30 14.07
N ASN A 135 -3.10 -24.19 13.21
CA ASN A 135 -4.45 -24.75 13.44
C ASN A 135 -4.54 -25.55 14.73
N ASP A 136 -3.50 -26.36 15.01
CA ASP A 136 -3.31 -27.04 16.30
C ASP A 136 -2.36 -26.23 17.19
N SER A 137 -2.84 -25.85 18.38
CA SER A 137 -2.05 -25.15 19.39
C SER A 137 -0.82 -25.92 19.87
N ASN A 138 -0.79 -27.25 19.70
CA ASN A 138 0.39 -28.08 19.98
C ASN A 138 1.52 -27.83 18.99
N ASN A 139 1.25 -27.28 17.81
CA ASN A 139 2.28 -26.90 16.84
C ASN A 139 2.83 -25.48 17.08
N SER A 140 2.35 -24.81 18.13
CA SER A 140 2.78 -23.46 18.52
C SER A 140 4.02 -23.48 19.39
N ILE A 141 4.95 -22.59 19.06
CA ILE A 141 6.09 -22.21 19.90
C ILE A 141 6.16 -20.69 20.06
N PHE A 142 5.02 -20.01 19.98
CA PHE A 142 4.93 -18.60 20.33
C PHE A 142 5.22 -18.40 21.81
N GLU A 143 6.32 -17.71 22.14
CA GLU A 143 6.67 -17.34 23.52
C GLU A 143 5.89 -16.11 24.01
N GLY A 144 4.62 -15.96 23.59
CA GLY A 144 3.82 -14.76 23.83
C GLY A 144 4.31 -13.49 23.14
N LYS A 145 5.30 -13.61 22.24
CA LYS A 145 5.87 -12.53 21.41
C LYS A 145 5.07 -12.41 20.12
N PHE A 146 4.60 -11.20 19.82
CA PHE A 146 3.83 -10.95 18.61
C PHE A 146 4.70 -11.16 17.36
N PRO A 147 4.18 -11.83 16.31
CA PRO A 147 4.94 -12.22 15.13
C PRO A 147 5.28 -11.07 14.19
N VAL A 148 4.54 -9.95 14.26
CA VAL A 148 4.73 -8.79 13.37
C VAL A 148 5.47 -7.70 14.12
N THR A 149 6.60 -7.26 13.57
CA THR A 149 7.41 -6.16 14.12
C THR A 149 7.81 -5.20 13.01
N SER A 150 8.23 -3.98 13.33
CA SER A 150 8.70 -2.98 12.34
C SER A 150 10.10 -2.48 12.63
N GLU A 151 10.81 -2.10 11.57
CA GLU A 151 12.03 -1.30 11.63
C GLU A 151 11.99 -0.15 10.62
N THR A 152 12.46 1.04 11.00
CA THR A 152 12.63 2.17 10.09
C THR A 152 13.96 2.03 9.35
N LEU A 153 13.91 2.09 8.03
CA LEU A 153 15.09 2.10 7.15
C LEU A 153 15.25 3.47 6.52
N THR A 154 16.46 4.00 6.51
CA THR A 154 16.83 5.17 5.70
C THR A 154 17.33 4.68 4.34
N LEU A 155 16.68 5.14 3.28
CA LEU A 155 17.04 4.87 1.90
C LEU A 155 18.20 5.77 1.45
N ASN A 156 18.84 5.40 0.33
CA ASN A 156 19.97 6.15 -0.23
C ASN A 156 19.63 7.60 -0.64
N ASP A 157 18.35 7.89 -0.85
CA ASP A 157 17.83 9.23 -1.16
C ASP A 157 17.55 10.08 0.10
N GLY A 158 17.83 9.55 1.29
CA GLY A 158 17.56 10.19 2.58
C GLY A 158 16.14 9.98 3.09
N ASN A 159 15.24 9.38 2.31
CA ASN A 159 13.86 9.09 2.75
C ASN A 159 13.83 7.90 3.70
N THR A 160 12.89 7.92 4.64
CA THR A 160 12.68 6.79 5.57
C THR A 160 11.47 5.96 5.16
N VAL A 161 11.61 4.63 5.21
CA VAL A 161 10.51 3.68 5.02
C VAL A 161 10.37 2.77 6.24
N ILE A 162 9.16 2.36 6.56
CA ILE A 162 8.91 1.37 7.61
C ILE A 162 8.85 -0.01 6.95
N MET A 163 9.73 -0.90 7.38
CA MET A 163 9.75 -2.29 6.95
C MET A 163 9.20 -3.17 8.05
N TYR A 164 8.21 -3.98 7.72
CA TYR A 164 7.60 -4.94 8.63
C TYR A 164 8.28 -6.30 8.46
N LYS A 165 8.63 -6.91 9.60
CA LYS A 165 9.12 -8.29 9.70
C LYS A 165 7.99 -9.15 10.24
N ILE A 166 7.72 -10.25 9.57
CA ILE A 166 6.76 -11.26 10.01
C ILE A 166 7.56 -12.53 10.30
N ALA A 167 7.47 -13.04 11.53
CA ALA A 167 8.12 -14.26 11.97
C ALA A 167 7.08 -15.23 12.54
N LEU A 168 6.92 -16.39 11.91
CA LEU A 168 5.97 -17.44 12.29
C LEU A 168 6.76 -18.66 12.82
N PRO A 169 6.99 -18.75 14.13
CA PRO A 169 7.63 -19.88 14.77
C PRO A 169 6.64 -21.05 14.91
N LEU A 170 7.09 -22.25 14.54
CA LEU A 170 6.29 -23.47 14.53
C LEU A 170 7.10 -24.68 14.98
N GLN A 171 6.41 -25.71 15.46
CA GLN A 171 6.99 -27.02 15.74
C GLN A 171 6.21 -28.13 15.04
N TYR A 172 6.90 -29.19 14.64
CA TYR A 172 6.32 -30.33 13.93
C TYR A 172 7.07 -31.62 14.25
N GLU A 173 6.41 -32.75 14.03
CA GLU A 173 7.04 -34.06 14.09
C GLU A 173 7.74 -34.36 12.76
N PHE A 174 9.01 -34.74 12.83
CA PHE A 174 9.79 -35.26 11.71
C PHE A 174 10.53 -36.52 12.16
N ASN A 175 10.19 -37.66 11.56
CA ASN A 175 10.78 -38.96 11.87
C ASN A 175 10.74 -39.31 13.37
N GLY A 176 9.61 -39.09 14.06
CA GLY A 176 9.47 -39.40 15.48
C GLY A 176 10.12 -38.39 16.43
N GLN A 177 10.70 -37.30 15.91
CA GLN A 177 11.31 -36.25 16.71
C GLN A 177 10.62 -34.91 16.48
N MET A 178 10.41 -34.16 17.56
CA MET A 178 9.95 -32.78 17.46
C MET A 178 11.07 -31.89 16.92
N LYS A 179 10.75 -31.12 15.89
CA LYS A 179 11.61 -30.09 15.29
C LYS A 179 10.91 -28.75 15.36
N THR A 180 11.71 -27.70 15.47
CA THR A 180 11.25 -26.30 15.49
C THR A 180 11.78 -25.57 14.26
N GLN A 181 10.99 -24.66 13.72
CA GLN A 181 11.38 -23.80 12.60
C GLN A 181 10.68 -22.44 12.74
N THR A 182 11.31 -21.39 12.22
CA THR A 182 10.67 -20.08 12.08
C THR A 182 10.65 -19.68 10.61
N LEU A 183 9.47 -19.44 10.06
CA LEU A 183 9.34 -18.82 8.74
C LEU A 183 9.39 -17.32 8.92
N GLU A 184 10.26 -16.65 8.16
CA GLU A 184 10.42 -15.21 8.24
C GLU A 184 10.24 -14.54 6.87
N THR A 185 9.63 -13.36 6.87
CA THR A 185 9.63 -12.50 5.69
C THR A 185 9.69 -11.04 6.09
N LYS A 186 10.10 -10.21 5.13
CA LYS A 186 10.10 -8.76 5.25
C LYS A 186 9.25 -8.14 4.16
N VAL A 187 8.51 -7.10 4.49
CA VAL A 187 7.68 -6.36 3.56
C VAL A 187 7.73 -4.88 3.87
N VAL A 188 7.91 -4.09 2.82
CA VAL A 188 7.68 -2.65 2.84
C VAL A 188 6.35 -2.47 2.12
N PRO A 189 5.32 -1.86 2.75
CA PRO A 189 4.10 -1.51 2.04
C PRO A 189 4.46 -0.71 0.80
N SER A 190 3.79 -0.98 -0.31
CA SER A 190 3.95 -0.22 -1.54
C SER A 190 3.78 1.24 -1.17
N LYS A 191 4.71 2.08 -1.61
CA LYS A 191 4.52 3.52 -1.62
C LYS A 191 3.13 3.72 -2.21
N ASP A 192 2.23 4.34 -1.47
CA ASP A 192 0.90 4.63 -1.99
C ASP A 192 1.14 5.17 -3.40
N GLU A 193 0.52 4.57 -4.42
CA GLU A 193 0.08 5.40 -5.52
C GLU A 193 -0.94 6.32 -4.84
N VAL A 194 -0.44 7.37 -4.20
CA VAL A 194 -1.21 8.56 -3.91
C VAL A 194 -1.85 8.80 -5.25
N THR A 195 -3.17 8.61 -5.34
CA THR A 195 -3.95 9.06 -6.48
C THR A 195 -3.94 10.58 -6.36
N GLU A 196 -2.75 11.14 -6.50
CA GLU A 196 -2.43 12.53 -6.58
C GLU A 196 -3.29 13.00 -7.73
N THR A 197 -4.28 13.83 -7.40
CA THR A 197 -5.18 14.32 -8.43
C THR A 197 -4.34 15.04 -9.48
N PRO A 198 -4.78 15.10 -10.76
CA PRO A 198 -4.03 15.82 -11.78
C PRO A 198 -3.63 17.24 -11.33
N GLU A 199 -4.51 17.90 -10.58
CA GLU A 199 -4.32 19.21 -9.94
C GLU A 199 -3.14 19.20 -8.96
N GLU A 200 -3.15 18.28 -8.00
CA GLU A 200 -2.10 18.17 -6.97
C GLU A 200 -0.75 17.83 -7.60
N LYS A 201 -0.75 16.95 -8.61
CA LYS A 201 0.45 16.56 -9.35
C LYS A 201 1.07 17.75 -10.05
N MET A 202 0.25 18.50 -10.78
CA MET A 202 0.70 19.67 -11.53
C MET A 202 1.21 20.78 -10.61
N LEU A 203 0.50 21.05 -9.51
CA LEU A 203 0.94 22.02 -8.51
C LEU A 203 2.28 21.63 -7.88
N LYS A 204 2.44 20.36 -7.50
CA LYS A 204 3.69 19.85 -6.92
C LYS A 204 4.86 19.92 -7.89
N GLU A 205 4.67 19.49 -9.14
CA GLU A 205 5.71 19.54 -10.17
C GLU A 205 6.14 20.98 -10.45
N TYR A 206 5.19 21.93 -10.53
CA TYR A 206 5.50 23.34 -10.72
C TYR A 206 6.21 23.96 -9.50
N THR A 207 5.65 23.79 -8.30
CA THR A 207 6.19 24.37 -7.06
C THR A 207 7.55 23.80 -6.67
N SER A 208 7.83 22.55 -7.05
CA SER A 208 9.16 21.93 -6.91
C SER A 208 10.23 22.73 -7.68
N LEU A 209 9.95 23.08 -8.94
CA LEU A 209 10.87 23.88 -9.77
C LEU A 209 11.08 25.30 -9.21
N VAL A 210 10.00 25.94 -8.75
CA VAL A 210 10.07 27.24 -8.07
C VAL A 210 10.90 27.15 -6.79
N SER A 211 10.72 26.10 -5.99
CA SER A 211 11.47 25.89 -4.74
C SER A 211 12.97 25.69 -5.01
N ILE A 212 13.32 24.93 -6.05
CA ILE A 212 14.71 24.76 -6.49
C ILE A 212 15.34 26.12 -6.83
N TRP A 213 14.62 26.99 -7.54
CA TRP A 213 15.11 28.33 -7.88
C TRP A 213 15.45 29.17 -6.64
N HIS A 214 14.55 29.21 -5.65
CA HIS A 214 14.77 29.92 -4.39
C HIS A 214 15.97 29.36 -3.62
N LYS A 215 16.07 28.03 -3.51
CA LYS A 215 17.21 27.37 -2.87
C LYS A 215 18.53 27.75 -3.53
N LEU A 216 18.60 27.72 -4.86
CA LEU A 216 19.80 28.13 -5.60
C LEU A 216 20.15 29.61 -5.35
N LYS A 217 19.15 30.50 -5.32
CA LYS A 217 19.36 31.93 -5.03
C LYS A 217 19.84 32.19 -3.61
N ASN A 218 19.38 31.40 -2.65
CA ASN A 218 19.76 31.50 -1.24
C ASN A 218 21.06 30.75 -0.91
N GLY A 219 21.64 30.00 -1.86
CA GLY A 219 22.82 29.17 -1.62
C GLY A 219 22.53 27.91 -0.79
N GLU A 220 21.29 27.45 -0.76
CA GLU A 220 20.87 26.26 -0.04
C GLU A 220 21.24 24.97 -0.79
N VAL A 221 21.51 23.90 -0.04
CA VAL A 221 21.88 22.60 -0.62
C VAL A 221 20.64 21.88 -1.15
N LEU A 222 20.65 21.54 -2.44
CA LEU A 222 19.63 20.70 -3.05
C LEU A 222 19.79 19.23 -2.67
N THR A 223 18.66 18.57 -2.41
CA THR A 223 18.57 17.11 -2.29
C THR A 223 18.92 16.42 -3.62
N SER A 224 19.18 15.12 -3.59
CA SER A 224 19.47 14.34 -4.81
C SER A 224 18.32 14.38 -5.83
N SER A 225 17.07 14.31 -5.35
CA SER A 225 15.88 14.38 -6.22
C SER A 225 15.71 15.75 -6.87
N GLU A 226 15.97 16.82 -6.12
CA GLU A 226 15.94 18.19 -6.64
C GLU A 226 17.05 18.43 -7.66
N ARG A 227 18.25 17.88 -7.41
CA ARG A 227 19.37 17.96 -8.35
C ARG A 227 19.06 17.24 -9.66
N ASN A 228 18.48 16.04 -9.61
CA ASN A 228 18.05 15.34 -10.82
C ASN A 228 16.98 16.14 -11.60
N SER A 229 16.02 16.73 -10.89
CA SER A 229 14.98 17.57 -11.51
C SER A 229 15.57 18.81 -12.17
N LEU A 230 16.57 19.43 -11.52
CA LEU A 230 17.32 20.56 -12.06
C LEU A 230 18.13 20.16 -13.31
N ASP A 231 18.78 19.01 -13.29
CA ASP A 231 19.60 18.52 -14.41
C ASP A 231 18.74 18.17 -15.63
N ASP A 232 17.56 17.58 -15.43
CA ASP A 232 16.57 17.36 -16.49
C ASP A 232 16.12 18.70 -17.11
N PHE A 233 15.83 19.69 -16.26
CA PHE A 233 15.42 21.03 -16.70
C PHE A 233 16.54 21.73 -17.49
N LYS A 234 17.78 21.66 -17.02
CA LYS A 234 18.97 22.18 -17.71
C LYS A 234 19.16 21.55 -19.07
N LYS A 235 19.02 20.22 -19.15
CA LYS A 235 19.13 19.45 -20.38
C LYS A 235 18.10 19.90 -21.41
N PHE A 236 16.85 20.11 -20.99
CA PHE A 236 15.79 20.60 -21.86
C PHE A 236 16.12 21.98 -22.47
N PHE A 237 16.66 22.91 -21.68
CA PHE A 237 17.08 24.23 -22.17
C PHE A 237 18.49 24.28 -22.76
N GLY A 238 19.19 23.14 -22.88
CA GLY A 238 20.53 23.07 -23.45
C GLY A 238 21.58 23.91 -22.71
N THR A 239 21.46 24.04 -21.39
CA THR A 239 22.34 24.89 -20.56
C THR A 239 23.00 24.08 -19.45
N SER A 240 24.20 24.51 -19.04
CA SER A 240 24.94 23.95 -17.89
C SER A 240 25.06 24.92 -16.71
N ASN A 241 24.53 26.14 -16.84
CA ASN A 241 24.62 27.18 -15.82
C ASN A 241 23.57 26.99 -14.72
N ASP A 242 23.97 27.17 -13.45
CA ASP A 242 23.06 27.15 -12.29
C ASP A 242 22.26 28.46 -12.13
N SER A 243 22.65 29.53 -12.82
CA SER A 243 21.90 30.79 -12.89
C SER A 243 20.75 30.72 -13.90
N LEU A 244 19.77 29.87 -13.62
CA LEU A 244 18.61 29.64 -14.49
C LEU A 244 17.53 30.68 -14.25
N TRP A 245 17.57 31.77 -15.02
CA TRP A 245 16.47 32.73 -15.06
C TRP A 245 15.14 32.08 -15.51
N GLN A 246 15.22 30.98 -16.28
CA GLN A 246 14.09 30.19 -16.75
C GLN A 246 13.28 29.58 -15.59
N LEU A 247 13.94 29.15 -14.50
CA LEU A 247 13.24 28.62 -13.32
C LEU A 247 12.52 29.71 -12.50
N GLY A 248 12.79 30.98 -12.78
CA GLY A 248 12.07 32.12 -12.20
C GLY A 248 10.96 32.66 -13.12
N ASN A 249 10.71 32.04 -14.28
CA ASN A 249 9.79 32.55 -15.29
C ASN A 249 8.64 31.55 -15.54
N ASN A 250 7.41 32.05 -15.44
CA ASN A 250 6.21 31.24 -15.55
C ASN A 250 6.12 30.48 -16.87
N ASP A 251 6.40 31.18 -17.98
CA ASP A 251 6.25 30.61 -19.32
C ASP A 251 7.31 29.55 -19.58
N LYS A 252 8.53 29.74 -19.07
CA LYS A 252 9.61 28.76 -19.18
C LYS A 252 9.40 27.51 -18.33
N ILE A 253 8.86 27.65 -17.13
CA ILE A 253 8.44 26.49 -16.34
C ILE A 253 7.35 25.71 -17.07
N ARG A 254 6.32 26.41 -17.58
CA ARG A 254 5.21 25.79 -18.33
C ARG A 254 5.69 25.09 -19.60
N GLU A 255 6.62 25.69 -20.34
CA GLU A 255 7.23 25.12 -21.55
C GLU A 255 7.89 23.76 -21.24
N TYR A 256 8.69 23.70 -20.18
CA TYR A 256 9.32 22.45 -19.73
C TYR A 256 8.29 21.40 -19.30
N LEU A 257 7.33 21.77 -18.45
CA LEU A 257 6.32 20.82 -17.95
C LEU A 257 5.47 20.24 -19.09
N LEU A 258 5.01 21.11 -20.01
CA LEU A 258 4.20 20.69 -21.14
C LEU A 258 4.95 19.70 -22.04
N SER A 259 6.21 20.01 -22.38
CA SER A 259 7.02 19.15 -23.26
C SER A 259 7.45 17.85 -22.57
N GLU A 260 8.13 17.96 -21.44
CA GLU A 260 8.86 16.84 -20.84
C GLU A 260 8.01 16.01 -19.86
N LYS A 261 7.01 16.61 -19.23
CA LYS A 261 6.16 15.91 -18.24
C LYS A 261 4.81 15.49 -18.81
N TYR A 262 4.25 16.26 -19.74
CA TYR A 262 2.89 16.05 -20.24
C TYR A 262 2.79 15.73 -21.75
N GLY A 263 3.92 15.55 -22.44
CA GLY A 263 3.93 15.06 -23.83
C GLY A 263 3.27 16.00 -24.84
N GLY A 264 3.27 17.30 -24.56
CA GLY A 264 2.75 18.35 -25.44
C GLY A 264 1.29 18.73 -25.22
N ALA A 265 0.56 18.07 -24.31
CA ALA A 265 -0.84 18.40 -24.01
C ALA A 265 -1.10 18.53 -22.51
N TRP A 266 -1.82 19.57 -22.11
CA TRP A 266 -2.23 19.75 -20.73
C TRP A 266 -3.28 18.72 -20.30
N PHE A 267 -3.24 18.31 -19.03
CA PHE A 267 -4.31 17.50 -18.46
C PHE A 267 -5.66 18.20 -18.58
N SER A 268 -6.71 17.42 -18.82
CA SER A 268 -8.07 17.94 -18.85
C SER A 268 -8.92 17.32 -17.76
N VAL A 269 -9.86 18.11 -17.26
CA VAL A 269 -10.89 17.69 -16.31
C VAL A 269 -12.26 18.01 -16.88
N ASN A 270 -13.24 17.17 -16.60
CA ASN A 270 -14.63 17.45 -16.95
C ASN A 270 -15.29 18.25 -15.82
N ILE A 271 -15.74 19.46 -16.13
CA ILE A 271 -16.41 20.36 -15.18
C ILE A 271 -17.78 20.68 -15.77
N ASN A 272 -18.84 20.22 -15.11
CA ASN A 272 -20.24 20.41 -15.53
C ASN A 272 -20.47 20.08 -17.03
N GLY A 273 -19.92 18.96 -17.50
CA GLY A 273 -20.05 18.52 -18.89
C GLY A 273 -19.13 19.23 -19.90
N LYS A 274 -18.25 20.13 -19.46
CA LYS A 274 -17.26 20.80 -20.30
C LYS A 274 -15.85 20.28 -20.03
N THR A 275 -15.09 20.02 -21.10
CA THR A 275 -13.66 19.73 -21.00
C THR A 275 -12.90 21.00 -20.70
N VAL A 276 -12.15 20.99 -19.59
CA VAL A 276 -11.32 22.12 -19.13
C VAL A 276 -9.87 21.65 -19.05
N TYR A 277 -9.01 22.27 -19.86
CA TYR A 277 -7.57 22.01 -19.92
C TYR A 277 -6.85 22.83 -18.85
N MET A 278 -6.30 22.13 -17.89
CA MET A 278 -5.71 22.67 -16.67
C MET A 278 -4.26 23.07 -16.89
N ASN A 279 -3.93 24.25 -16.38
CA ASN A 279 -2.70 24.94 -16.66
C ASN A 279 -2.14 25.49 -15.35
N PRO A 280 -0.85 25.31 -15.03
CA PRO A 280 -0.29 25.93 -13.85
C PRO A 280 0.08 27.38 -14.14
N TYR A 281 -0.12 28.25 -13.16
CA TYR A 281 0.26 29.65 -13.25
C TYR A 281 0.96 30.07 -11.96
N GLY A 282 2.15 30.64 -12.12
CA GLY A 282 2.90 31.28 -11.04
C GLY A 282 2.95 32.79 -11.28
N TYR A 283 2.39 33.56 -10.35
CA TYR A 283 2.51 35.01 -10.43
C TYR A 283 3.94 35.45 -10.07
N GLY A 284 4.58 36.17 -10.99
CA GLY A 284 5.83 36.88 -10.80
C GLY A 284 5.78 38.21 -11.55
N ASP A 285 6.55 39.18 -11.08
CA ASP A 285 6.73 40.50 -11.71
C ASP A 285 8.22 40.71 -12.03
N THR A 286 8.54 41.71 -12.84
CA THR A 286 9.89 42.09 -13.30
C THR A 286 10.91 42.14 -12.15
N ASN A 287 10.45 42.49 -10.95
CA ASN A 287 11.28 42.59 -9.74
C ASN A 287 10.88 41.61 -8.62
N VAL A 288 9.84 40.78 -8.81
CA VAL A 288 9.30 39.89 -7.79
C VAL A 288 9.29 38.47 -8.34
N PRO A 289 10.15 37.58 -7.86
CA PRO A 289 10.15 36.21 -8.33
C PRO A 289 8.89 35.47 -7.92
N ILE A 290 8.55 34.44 -8.69
CA ILE A 290 7.43 33.55 -8.38
C ILE A 290 7.69 32.89 -7.03
N THR A 291 6.72 32.95 -6.12
CA THR A 291 6.75 32.23 -4.84
C THR A 291 5.77 31.08 -4.86
N VAL A 292 6.01 30.05 -4.04
CA VAL A 292 5.15 28.86 -3.94
C VAL A 292 3.70 29.25 -3.60
N ASP A 293 3.52 30.23 -2.71
CA ASP A 293 2.19 30.74 -2.31
C ASP A 293 1.43 31.47 -3.44
N ASN A 294 2.12 31.82 -4.53
CA ASN A 294 1.56 32.49 -5.69
C ASN A 294 1.37 31.55 -6.90
N VAL A 295 1.44 30.23 -6.66
CA VAL A 295 1.18 29.20 -7.67
C VAL A 295 -0.24 28.65 -7.50
N PHE A 296 -0.99 28.63 -8.60
CA PHE A 296 -2.33 28.06 -8.67
C PHE A 296 -2.61 27.49 -10.06
N LEU A 297 -3.78 26.88 -10.27
CA LEU A 297 -4.15 26.35 -11.58
C LEU A 297 -5.27 27.17 -12.19
N ILE A 298 -5.20 27.30 -13.50
CA ILE A 298 -6.18 27.95 -14.35
C ILE A 298 -6.70 26.95 -15.38
N GLY A 299 -7.89 27.18 -15.92
CA GLY A 299 -8.49 26.29 -16.89
C GLY A 299 -8.99 27.02 -18.13
N TYR A 300 -8.77 26.42 -19.29
CA TYR A 300 -9.29 26.85 -20.58
C TYR A 300 -10.15 25.76 -21.20
N THR A 301 -11.17 26.14 -21.96
CA THR A 301 -11.92 25.18 -22.79
C THR A 301 -11.26 24.95 -24.15
N ASP A 302 -10.31 25.81 -24.52
CA ASP A 302 -9.50 25.69 -25.73
C ASP A 302 -8.20 24.93 -25.39
N PRO A 303 -7.94 23.75 -25.99
CA PRO A 303 -6.74 22.95 -25.74
C PRO A 303 -5.45 23.65 -26.15
N ASP A 304 -5.50 24.49 -27.18
CA ASP A 304 -4.32 25.10 -27.79
C ASP A 304 -3.97 26.45 -27.15
N LYS A 305 -4.80 26.90 -26.20
CA LYS A 305 -4.60 28.18 -25.51
C LYS A 305 -3.43 28.09 -24.54
N THR A 306 -2.29 28.54 -25.03
CA THR A 306 -1.01 28.61 -24.30
C THR A 306 -0.67 30.01 -23.79
N THR A 307 -1.36 31.04 -24.30
CA THR A 307 -1.09 32.46 -24.02
C THR A 307 -2.36 33.23 -23.63
N GLY A 308 -2.18 34.33 -22.90
CA GLY A 308 -3.25 35.22 -22.47
C GLY A 308 -3.87 34.79 -21.13
N TRP A 309 -3.71 35.62 -20.11
CA TRP A 309 -4.07 35.32 -18.72
C TRP A 309 -5.53 35.60 -18.37
N ASN A 310 -6.38 35.83 -19.38
CA ASN A 310 -7.82 35.95 -19.20
C ASN A 310 -8.46 34.56 -19.15
N VAL A 311 -8.96 34.20 -17.97
CA VAL A 311 -9.45 32.86 -17.66
C VAL A 311 -10.90 32.89 -17.19
N ASN A 312 -11.58 31.76 -17.38
CA ASN A 312 -12.93 31.52 -16.86
C ASN A 312 -12.95 30.46 -15.76
N TYR A 313 -11.87 29.68 -15.62
CA TYR A 313 -11.76 28.65 -14.60
C TYR A 313 -10.49 28.87 -13.77
N VAL A 314 -10.63 28.80 -12.45
CA VAL A 314 -9.53 28.90 -11.50
C VAL A 314 -9.70 27.79 -10.46
N TYR A 315 -8.64 27.05 -10.20
CA TYR A 315 -8.60 26.09 -9.10
C TYR A 315 -7.95 26.74 -7.89
N ASN A 316 -8.63 26.68 -6.74
CA ASN A 316 -8.07 27.13 -5.49
C ASN A 316 -7.41 25.95 -4.76
N PRO A 317 -6.07 25.88 -4.68
CA PRO A 317 -5.37 24.80 -3.97
C PRO A 317 -5.66 24.72 -2.47
N GLU A 318 -6.04 25.82 -1.81
CA GLU A 318 -6.27 25.84 -0.35
C GLU A 318 -7.53 25.09 0.05
N ASN A 319 -8.60 25.21 -0.74
CA ASN A 319 -9.88 24.55 -0.46
C ASN A 319 -10.21 23.42 -1.45
N LYS A 320 -9.31 23.16 -2.39
CA LYS A 320 -9.40 22.11 -3.41
C LYS A 320 -10.65 22.18 -4.28
N LYS A 321 -11.07 23.39 -4.66
CA LYS A 321 -12.28 23.62 -5.47
C LYS A 321 -11.99 24.40 -6.74
N TRP A 322 -12.72 24.05 -7.79
CA TRP A 322 -12.77 24.83 -9.02
C TRP A 322 -13.82 25.94 -8.92
N TYR A 323 -13.49 27.09 -9.49
CA TYR A 323 -14.33 28.26 -9.60
C TYR A 323 -14.51 28.58 -11.08
N HIS A 324 -15.74 28.87 -11.49
CA HIS A 324 -16.10 29.24 -12.85
C HIS A 324 -16.70 30.64 -12.90
N LEU A 325 -16.23 31.47 -13.82
CA LEU A 325 -16.76 32.81 -14.08
C LEU A 325 -18.04 32.71 -14.92
N ILE A 326 -19.16 33.18 -14.37
CA ILE A 326 -20.49 33.11 -14.99
C ILE A 326 -20.52 33.89 -16.32
N LYS A 327 -19.80 35.02 -16.39
CA LYS A 327 -19.69 35.83 -17.62
C LYS A 327 -18.56 35.29 -18.50
N ASN A 328 -18.87 34.97 -19.75
CA ASN A 328 -17.90 34.34 -20.66
C ASN A 328 -16.83 35.30 -21.24
N SER A 329 -16.58 36.45 -20.61
CA SER A 329 -15.59 37.44 -21.07
C SER A 329 -14.16 37.12 -20.62
N GLY A 330 -14.00 36.20 -19.66
CA GLY A 330 -12.74 35.95 -18.97
C GLY A 330 -12.31 37.12 -18.07
N VAL A 331 -11.45 36.84 -17.10
CA VAL A 331 -10.81 37.86 -16.25
C VAL A 331 -9.32 37.59 -16.16
N SER A 332 -8.50 38.64 -16.23
CA SER A 332 -7.05 38.52 -16.07
C SER A 332 -6.70 38.07 -14.66
N VAL A 333 -5.94 36.98 -14.57
CA VAL A 333 -5.38 36.47 -13.29
C VAL A 333 -3.88 36.74 -13.17
N SER A 334 -3.37 37.75 -13.89
CA SER A 334 -2.00 38.28 -13.68
C SER A 334 -1.88 39.05 -12.38
N LEU A 335 -2.24 38.42 -11.28
CA LEU A 335 -2.31 38.96 -9.92
C LEU A 335 -1.75 37.92 -8.93
N PRO A 336 -1.20 38.37 -7.79
CA PRO A 336 -0.87 37.46 -6.69
C PRO A 336 -2.07 36.60 -6.27
N PHE A 337 -1.83 35.38 -5.82
CA PHE A 337 -2.90 34.42 -5.59
C PHE A 337 -3.90 34.89 -4.52
N ASN A 338 -3.46 35.62 -3.49
CA ASN A 338 -4.38 36.23 -2.51
C ASN A 338 -5.40 37.19 -3.16
N LYS A 339 -5.01 37.96 -4.17
CA LYS A 339 -5.91 38.83 -4.94
C LYS A 339 -6.82 38.04 -5.87
N VAL A 340 -6.33 36.93 -6.41
CA VAL A 340 -7.17 35.99 -7.17
C VAL A 340 -8.22 35.35 -6.25
N LYS A 341 -7.88 35.02 -5.00
CA LYS A 341 -8.85 34.54 -3.99
C LYS A 341 -9.96 35.55 -3.73
N ASP A 342 -9.61 36.83 -3.56
CA ASP A 342 -10.59 37.91 -3.41
C ASP A 342 -11.50 38.00 -4.65
N LEU A 343 -10.92 37.88 -5.85
CA LEU A 343 -11.65 37.93 -7.13
C LEU A 343 -12.66 36.79 -7.28
N ILE A 344 -12.24 35.53 -7.07
CA ILE A 344 -13.10 34.35 -7.25
C ILE A 344 -14.13 34.19 -6.12
N SER A 345 -13.96 34.92 -5.02
CA SER A 345 -14.94 35.00 -3.93
C SER A 345 -15.99 36.11 -4.17
N GLY A 346 -15.79 36.96 -5.17
CA GLY A 346 -16.68 38.07 -5.50
C GLY A 346 -17.92 37.66 -6.31
N SER A 347 -18.81 38.63 -6.53
CA SER A 347 -20.01 38.44 -7.36
C SER A 347 -19.61 38.15 -8.81
N GLY A 348 -20.06 37.01 -9.35
CA GLY A 348 -19.82 36.62 -10.76
C GLY A 348 -19.07 35.30 -10.94
N TRP A 349 -18.61 34.69 -9.85
CA TRP A 349 -18.01 33.35 -9.84
C TRP A 349 -18.90 32.35 -9.09
N GLU A 350 -18.84 31.10 -9.51
CA GLU A 350 -19.53 29.98 -8.88
C GLU A 350 -18.54 28.84 -8.60
N ILE A 351 -18.79 28.07 -7.54
CA ILE A 351 -18.05 26.84 -7.26
C ILE A 351 -18.58 25.74 -8.16
N VAL A 352 -17.69 25.01 -8.82
CA VAL A 352 -18.02 23.93 -9.73
C VAL A 352 -17.27 22.65 -9.34
N GLY A 353 -17.92 21.51 -9.56
CA GLY A 353 -17.36 20.19 -9.28
C GLY A 353 -16.80 19.51 -10.52
N ARG A 354 -15.98 18.48 -10.32
CA ARG A 354 -15.72 17.51 -11.38
C ARG A 354 -16.97 16.67 -11.60
N SER A 355 -17.30 16.39 -12.86
CA SER A 355 -18.40 15.49 -13.23
C SER A 355 -17.97 14.03 -13.23
#